data_AF-A0A965VVN3-F1
#
_entry.id   AF-A0A965VVN3-F1
#
_cell.length_a   1.000
_cell.length_b   1.000
_cell.length_c   1.000
_cell.angle_alpha   90.00
_cell.angle_beta   90.00
_cell.angle_gamma   90.00
#
_symmetry.space_group_name_H-M   'P 1'
#
loop_
_entity.id
_entity.type
_entity.pdbx_description
1 polymer ?
#
loop_
_entity_poly.entity_id
_entity_poly.type
_entity_poly.pdbx_seq_one_letter_code
_entity_poly.pdbx_strand_id
1 'polypeptide(L)'
;MSRKRFPRAVTQILFGRKRKYSEETLAKELGSRFERARKHALSQGIPFDLTQDDLLHLWQYQRGRCFFLGFRLNFSSDDQGHDTHGLFLTHFVRLHSERGYTRDNIAFVSRLAAFSKRNMTTRAFAGLIEALHEITRRMDGRKPKKAPRPHPAHRQIEP
;
A
#
# COMPACT_ATOMS: atom_id res chain seq x y z
N MET A 1 8.34 29.43 16.81
CA MET A 1 7.66 28.11 16.75
C MET A 1 8.64 27.06 16.24
N SER A 2 8.98 26.09 17.08
CA SER A 2 9.96 25.04 16.76
C SER A 2 9.43 24.14 15.63
N ARG A 3 10.18 24.00 14.54
CA ARG A 3 9.89 23.04 13.46
C ARG A 3 10.00 21.64 14.07
N LYS A 4 8.87 21.02 14.44
CA LYS A 4 8.87 19.60 14.79
C LYS A 4 9.28 18.81 13.55
N ARG A 5 10.58 18.54 13.41
CA ARG A 5 11.09 17.58 12.43
C ARG A 5 10.40 16.26 12.72
N PHE A 6 9.83 15.63 11.69
CA PHE A 6 9.40 14.25 11.80
C PHE A 6 10.56 13.43 12.41
N PRO A 7 10.27 12.49 13.32
CA PRO A 7 11.30 11.64 13.90
C PRO A 7 12.17 11.05 12.78
N ARG A 8 13.49 11.00 12.98
CA ARG A 8 14.44 10.45 11.99
C ARG A 8 14.00 9.08 11.47
N ALA A 9 13.45 8.23 12.34
CA ALA A 9 12.88 6.93 12.00
C ALA A 9 11.76 7.02 10.95
N VAL A 10 10.79 7.92 11.12
CA VAL A 10 9.69 8.11 10.14
C VAL A 10 10.25 8.57 8.80
N THR A 11 11.23 9.49 8.81
CA THR A 11 11.86 9.98 7.58
C THR A 11 12.63 8.88 6.85
N GLN A 12 13.31 8.00 7.60
CA GLN A 12 14.06 6.87 7.05
C GLN A 12 13.14 5.74 6.54
N ILE A 13 11.97 5.53 7.12
CA ILE A 13 11.00 4.55 6.60
C ILE A 13 10.34 5.07 5.32
N LEU A 14 9.97 6.36 5.31
CA LEU A 14 9.32 7.00 4.17
C LEU A 14 10.27 7.25 2.99
N PHE A 15 11.54 7.53 3.28
CA PHE A 15 12.52 8.01 2.29
C PHE A 15 13.87 7.27 2.31
N GLY A 16 14.01 6.19 3.08
CA GLY A 16 15.26 5.43 3.22
C GLY A 16 15.70 4.69 1.95
N ARG A 17 16.82 3.96 2.05
CA ARG A 17 17.42 3.23 0.91
C ARG A 17 16.45 2.19 0.32
N LYS A 18 16.54 1.98 -1.00
CA LYS A 18 15.76 0.93 -1.69
C LYS A 18 16.27 -0.42 -1.18
N ARG A 19 15.44 -1.20 -0.47
CA ARG A 19 15.71 -2.62 -0.33
C ARG A 19 15.55 -3.24 -1.72
N LYS A 20 16.62 -3.85 -2.22
CA LYS A 20 16.56 -4.73 -3.38
C LYS A 20 16.24 -6.11 -2.85
N TYR A 21 15.06 -6.62 -3.18
CA TYR A 21 14.77 -8.04 -2.98
C TYR A 21 15.47 -8.81 -4.09
N SER A 22 16.09 -9.94 -3.78
CA SER A 22 16.44 -10.90 -4.83
C SER A 22 15.16 -11.41 -5.48
N GLU A 23 15.26 -11.85 -6.74
CA GLU A 23 14.12 -12.43 -7.45
C GLU A 23 13.54 -13.62 -6.69
N GLU A 24 14.39 -14.47 -6.14
CA GLU A 24 14.00 -15.61 -5.31
C GLU A 24 13.22 -15.20 -4.05
N THR A 25 13.70 -14.18 -3.33
CA THR A 25 13.01 -13.67 -2.14
C THR A 25 11.65 -13.09 -2.52
N LEU A 26 11.60 -12.32 -3.61
CA LEU A 26 10.35 -11.73 -4.08
C LEU A 26 9.34 -12.81 -4.48
N ALA A 27 9.76 -13.80 -5.26
CA ALA A 27 8.91 -14.91 -5.69
C ALA A 27 8.34 -15.68 -4.49
N LYS A 28 9.18 -16.00 -3.50
CA LYS A 28 8.76 -16.66 -2.25
C LYS A 28 7.70 -15.86 -1.48
N GLU A 29 7.94 -14.56 -1.30
CA GLU A 29 7.06 -13.66 -0.55
C GLU A 29 5.71 -13.43 -1.24
N LEU A 30 5.71 -13.35 -2.57
CA LEU A 30 4.51 -13.24 -3.38
C LEU A 30 3.73 -14.56 -3.39
N GLY A 31 4.40 -15.70 -3.57
CA GLY A 31 3.79 -17.03 -3.53
C GLY A 31 3.10 -17.32 -2.20
N SER A 32 3.75 -17.00 -1.08
CA SER A 32 3.14 -17.16 0.25
C SER A 32 1.84 -16.33 0.41
N ARG A 33 1.83 -15.09 -0.08
CA ARG A 33 0.64 -14.22 0.00
C ARG A 33 -0.46 -14.65 -0.96
N PHE A 34 -0.08 -15.11 -2.16
CA PHE A 34 -0.99 -15.68 -3.13
C PHE A 34 -1.78 -16.84 -2.51
N GLU A 35 -1.09 -17.81 -1.94
CA GLU A 35 -1.72 -18.99 -1.32
C GLU A 35 -2.63 -18.61 -0.15
N ARG A 36 -2.23 -17.64 0.68
CA ARG A 36 -3.08 -17.13 1.77
C ARG A 36 -4.36 -16.49 1.24
N ALA A 37 -4.26 -15.65 0.21
CA ALA A 37 -5.42 -15.00 -0.37
C ALA A 37 -6.34 -15.99 -1.08
N ARG A 38 -5.76 -16.98 -1.79
CA ARG A 38 -6.52 -18.06 -2.45
C ARG A 38 -7.30 -18.89 -1.43
N LYS A 39 -6.65 -19.33 -0.35
CA LYS A 39 -7.31 -20.08 0.74
C LYS A 39 -8.44 -19.28 1.38
N HIS A 40 -8.22 -18.00 1.65
CA HIS A 40 -9.24 -17.11 2.19
C HIS A 40 -10.41 -16.91 1.21
N ALA A 41 -10.13 -16.71 -0.08
CA ALA A 41 -11.17 -16.55 -1.08
C ALA A 41 -12.03 -17.82 -1.18
N LEU A 42 -11.40 -18.99 -1.19
CA LEU A 42 -12.09 -20.29 -1.19
C LEU A 42 -12.98 -20.47 0.05
N SER A 43 -12.48 -20.14 1.25
CA SER A 43 -13.25 -20.31 2.49
C SER A 43 -14.42 -19.31 2.63
N GLN A 44 -14.44 -18.26 1.82
CA GLN A 44 -15.48 -17.22 1.83
C GLN A 44 -16.35 -17.24 0.58
N GLY A 45 -16.15 -18.20 -0.34
CA GLY A 45 -16.87 -18.24 -1.62
C GLY A 45 -16.60 -17.04 -2.53
N ILE A 46 -15.45 -16.37 -2.38
CA ILE A 46 -15.07 -15.21 -3.19
C ILE A 46 -14.41 -15.71 -4.49
N PRO A 47 -14.83 -15.24 -5.68
CA PRO A 47 -14.14 -15.58 -6.93
C PRO A 47 -12.66 -15.20 -6.89
N PHE A 48 -11.80 -16.10 -7.38
CA PHE A 48 -10.36 -15.92 -7.38
C PHE A 48 -9.78 -16.27 -8.76
N ASP A 49 -9.47 -15.22 -9.53
CA ASP A 49 -8.89 -15.28 -10.87
C ASP A 49 -7.60 -14.43 -10.88
N LEU A 50 -6.62 -14.93 -10.12
CA LEU A 50 -5.27 -14.39 -10.09
C LEU A 50 -4.28 -15.52 -10.31
N THR A 51 -3.15 -15.15 -10.90
CA THR A 51 -1.93 -15.95 -10.96
C THR A 51 -0.84 -15.32 -10.08
N GLN A 52 0.24 -16.05 -9.81
CA GLN A 52 1.41 -15.47 -9.13
C GLN A 52 2.09 -14.40 -9.99
N ASP A 53 2.10 -14.57 -11.32
CA ASP A 53 2.65 -13.60 -12.26
C ASP A 53 1.90 -12.27 -12.23
N ASP A 54 0.58 -12.29 -12.02
CA ASP A 54 -0.20 -11.07 -11.82
C ASP A 54 0.29 -10.26 -10.62
N LEU A 55 0.65 -10.94 -9.52
CA LEU A 55 1.21 -10.28 -8.35
C LEU A 55 2.62 -9.72 -8.62
N LEU A 56 3.45 -10.42 -9.39
CA LEU A 56 4.76 -9.92 -9.77
C LEU A 56 4.65 -8.67 -10.65
N HIS A 57 3.81 -8.72 -11.68
CA HIS A 57 3.54 -7.59 -12.57
C HIS A 57 2.99 -6.40 -11.78
N LEU A 58 2.04 -6.63 -10.86
CA LEU A 58 1.50 -5.59 -10.01
C LEU A 58 2.58 -4.95 -9.11
N TRP A 59 3.46 -5.76 -8.52
CA TRP A 59 4.55 -5.26 -7.68
C TRP A 59 5.50 -4.36 -8.46
N GLN A 60 5.87 -4.78 -9.67
CA GLN A 60 6.70 -4.01 -10.59
C GLN A 60 6.01 -2.72 -11.03
N TYR A 61 4.73 -2.80 -11.40
CA TYR A 61 3.90 -1.66 -11.81
C TYR A 61 3.80 -0.61 -10.69
N GLN A 62 3.56 -1.04 -9.45
CA GLN A 62 3.53 -0.16 -8.27
C GLN A 62 4.92 0.24 -7.77
N ARG A 63 6.00 -0.31 -8.36
CA ARG A 63 7.40 -0.06 -7.99
C ARG A 63 7.66 -0.31 -6.49
N GLY A 64 7.02 -1.33 -5.93
CA GLY A 64 7.10 -1.68 -4.51
C GLY A 64 6.56 -0.61 -3.55
N ARG A 65 5.51 0.12 -3.96
CA ARG A 65 4.89 1.18 -3.16
C ARG A 65 3.43 0.89 -2.83
N CYS A 66 3.01 1.36 -1.67
CA CYS A 66 1.63 1.34 -1.23
C CYS A 66 0.78 2.16 -2.21
N PHE A 67 -0.30 1.55 -2.72
CA PHE A 67 -1.23 2.19 -3.63
C PHE A 67 -1.81 3.50 -3.06
N PHE A 68 -2.28 3.46 -1.82
CA PHE A 68 -2.97 4.59 -1.19
C PHE A 68 -2.03 5.66 -0.63
N LEU A 69 -0.93 5.24 -0.01
CA LEU A 69 -0.06 6.14 0.76
C LEU A 69 1.24 6.50 0.03
N GLY A 70 1.59 5.80 -1.05
CA GLY A 70 2.82 6.03 -1.83
C GLY A 70 4.13 5.63 -1.12
N PHE A 71 4.06 5.22 0.15
CA PHE A 71 5.20 4.75 0.94
C PHE A 71 5.73 3.44 0.40
N ARG A 72 7.01 3.16 0.66
CA ARG A 72 7.59 1.87 0.28
C ARG A 72 7.03 0.74 1.12
N LEU A 73 6.86 -0.41 0.49
CA LEU A 73 6.41 -1.62 1.13
C LEU A 73 7.58 -2.54 1.44
N ASN A 74 7.46 -3.28 2.54
CA ASN A 74 8.45 -4.24 2.96
C ASN A 74 7.85 -5.63 3.13
N PHE A 75 8.56 -6.69 2.71
CA PHE A 75 8.08 -8.05 2.87
C PHE A 75 8.41 -8.67 4.23
N SER A 76 9.48 -8.21 4.87
CA SER A 76 9.94 -8.67 6.19
C SER A 76 9.83 -7.55 7.23
N SER A 77 9.49 -7.96 8.46
CA SER A 77 9.45 -7.14 9.68
C SER A 77 10.85 -6.76 10.18
N ASP A 78 11.90 -7.36 9.61
CA ASP A 78 13.22 -7.44 10.22
C ASP A 78 14.08 -6.22 9.84
N ASP A 79 13.52 -5.04 10.00
CA ASP A 79 14.30 -3.81 9.91
C ASP A 79 14.56 -3.30 11.31
N GLN A 80 15.70 -3.70 11.87
CA GLN A 80 16.57 -2.92 12.78
C GLN A 80 15.85 -1.89 13.68
N GLY A 81 14.73 -2.26 14.32
CA GLY A 81 14.00 -1.45 15.28
C GLY A 81 13.14 -0.29 14.73
N HIS A 82 12.76 -0.25 13.44
CA HIS A 82 12.05 0.92 12.89
C HIS A 82 10.59 0.69 12.47
N ASP A 83 10.19 -0.53 12.09
CA ASP A 83 8.78 -0.91 11.90
C ASP A 83 8.34 -1.93 12.95
N THR A 84 8.37 -1.53 14.23
CA THR A 84 8.10 -2.40 15.38
C THR A 84 6.72 -3.07 15.37
N HIS A 85 5.78 -2.55 14.58
CA HIS A 85 4.41 -3.06 14.47
C HIS A 85 4.09 -3.65 13.10
N GLY A 86 5.05 -3.66 12.16
CA GLY A 86 4.83 -4.14 10.80
C GLY A 86 3.79 -3.32 10.02
N LEU A 87 3.70 -2.01 10.28
CA LEU A 87 2.75 -1.09 9.64
C LEU A 87 3.02 -0.93 8.14
N PHE A 88 4.27 -1.08 7.71
CA PHE A 88 4.71 -0.95 6.32
C PHE A 88 4.84 -2.30 5.62
N LEU A 89 4.47 -3.38 6.30
CA LEU A 89 4.44 -4.71 5.70
C LEU A 89 3.51 -4.74 4.49
N THR A 90 4.00 -5.37 3.41
CA THR A 90 3.27 -5.60 2.18
C THR A 90 2.05 -6.47 2.47
N HIS A 91 0.88 -5.94 2.18
CA HIS A 91 -0.37 -6.67 2.03
C HIS A 91 -0.91 -6.39 0.63
N PHE A 92 -1.83 -7.20 0.12
CA PHE A 92 -2.67 -6.78 -1.00
C PHE A 92 -4.15 -6.87 -0.62
N VAL A 93 -4.95 -6.00 -1.22
CA VAL A 93 -6.37 -5.85 -0.92
C VAL A 93 -7.17 -5.76 -2.21
N ARG A 94 -8.46 -6.10 -2.12
CA ARG A 94 -9.42 -5.83 -3.17
C ARG A 94 -9.79 -4.36 -3.17
N LEU A 95 -9.74 -3.70 -4.33
CA LEU A 95 -10.14 -2.30 -4.48
C LEU A 95 -11.65 -2.15 -4.30
N HIS A 96 -12.40 -3.10 -4.86
CA HIS A 96 -13.84 -3.28 -4.77
C HIS A 96 -14.12 -4.58 -4.02
N SER A 97 -14.65 -4.48 -2.80
CA SER A 97 -14.88 -5.61 -1.90
C SER A 97 -15.97 -6.58 -2.36
N GLU A 98 -16.86 -6.09 -3.22
CA GLU A 98 -17.95 -6.81 -3.86
C GLU A 98 -17.49 -7.66 -5.06
N ARG A 99 -16.30 -7.36 -5.61
CA ARG A 99 -15.70 -8.10 -6.73
C ARG A 99 -14.70 -9.14 -6.22
N GLY A 100 -14.40 -10.15 -7.05
CA GLY A 100 -13.42 -11.18 -6.75
C GLY A 100 -11.97 -10.68 -6.71
N TYR A 101 -11.04 -11.58 -6.47
CA TYR A 101 -9.62 -11.31 -6.70
C TYR A 101 -9.34 -11.45 -8.21
N THR A 102 -9.13 -10.32 -8.89
CA THR A 102 -8.84 -10.23 -10.32
C THR A 102 -7.70 -9.23 -10.54
N ARG A 103 -6.97 -9.35 -11.65
CA ARG A 103 -5.81 -8.49 -11.98
C ARG A 103 -6.12 -6.99 -11.87
N ASP A 104 -7.32 -6.57 -12.26
CA ASP A 104 -7.80 -5.18 -12.25
C ASP A 104 -8.40 -4.75 -10.91
N ASN A 105 -8.65 -5.67 -9.98
CA ASN A 105 -9.32 -5.38 -8.70
C ASN A 105 -8.41 -5.53 -7.47
N ILE A 106 -7.09 -5.60 -7.64
CA ILE A 106 -6.17 -5.73 -6.52
C ILE A 106 -5.10 -4.64 -6.50
N ALA A 107 -4.59 -4.35 -5.30
CA ALA A 107 -3.46 -3.45 -5.13
C ALA A 107 -2.61 -3.86 -3.92
N PHE A 108 -1.28 -3.73 -4.05
CA PHE A 108 -0.39 -3.76 -2.89
C PHE A 108 -0.52 -2.50 -2.06
N VAL A 109 -0.66 -2.70 -0.75
CA VAL A 109 -0.86 -1.68 0.26
C VAL A 109 -0.02 -2.01 1.49
N SER A 110 0.22 -1.00 2.31
CA SER A 110 0.82 -1.23 3.62
C SER A 110 -0.23 -1.81 4.57
N ARG A 111 0.20 -2.54 5.59
CA ARG A 111 -0.70 -3.02 6.66
C ARG A 111 -1.51 -1.89 7.28
N LEU A 112 -0.88 -0.72 7.48
CA LEU A 112 -1.57 0.50 7.93
C LEU A 112 -2.72 0.87 6.98
N ALA A 113 -2.46 0.95 5.67
CA ALA A 113 -3.50 1.29 4.70
C ALA A 113 -4.60 0.22 4.63
N ALA A 114 -4.25 -1.06 4.68
CA ALA A 114 -5.22 -2.15 4.71
C ALA A 114 -6.13 -2.06 5.94
N PHE A 115 -5.54 -1.84 7.13
CA PHE A 115 -6.28 -1.73 8.39
C PHE A 115 -7.13 -0.45 8.46
N SER A 116 -6.66 0.66 7.90
CA SER A 116 -7.41 1.92 7.88
C SER A 116 -8.54 1.89 6.84
N LYS A 117 -8.34 1.24 5.68
CA LYS A 117 -9.38 1.13 4.65
C LYS A 117 -10.57 0.30 5.13
N ARG A 118 -10.32 -0.87 5.74
CA ARG A 118 -11.36 -1.87 6.08
C ARG A 118 -12.39 -2.01 4.94
N ASN A 119 -13.65 -1.70 5.23
CA ASN A 119 -14.80 -1.79 4.33
C ASN A 119 -15.13 -0.45 3.65
N MET A 120 -14.30 0.59 3.80
CA MET A 120 -14.47 1.82 3.05
C MET A 120 -14.28 1.55 1.57
N THR A 121 -15.06 2.23 0.73
CA THR A 121 -14.82 2.25 -0.70
C THR A 121 -13.46 2.89 -0.98
N THR A 122 -12.84 2.50 -2.09
CA THR A 122 -11.55 3.09 -2.51
C THR A 122 -11.62 4.62 -2.61
N ARG A 123 -12.74 5.15 -3.10
CA ARG A 123 -13.01 6.60 -3.16
C ARG A 123 -13.11 7.24 -1.78
N ALA A 124 -13.87 6.66 -0.85
CA ALA A 124 -14.01 7.21 0.49
C ALA A 124 -12.67 7.23 1.23
N PHE A 125 -11.86 6.17 1.08
CA PHE A 125 -10.55 6.11 1.72
C PHE A 125 -9.55 7.08 1.10
N ALA A 126 -9.57 7.25 -0.22
CA ALA A 126 -8.76 8.27 -0.89
C ALA A 126 -9.12 9.69 -0.41
N GLY A 127 -10.41 10.03 -0.32
CA GLY A 127 -10.87 11.32 0.20
C GLY A 127 -10.44 11.57 1.66
N LEU A 128 -10.46 10.54 2.51
CA LEU A 128 -9.93 10.64 3.87
C LEU A 128 -8.44 10.98 3.89
N ILE A 129 -7.63 10.32 3.05
CA ILE A 129 -6.19 10.59 2.95
C ILE A 129 -5.94 12.03 2.48
N GLU A 130 -6.70 12.49 1.49
CA GLU A 130 -6.61 13.88 0.99
C GLU A 130 -6.96 14.90 2.08
N ALA A 131 -8.02 14.66 2.84
CA ALA A 131 -8.41 15.50 3.97
C ALA A 131 -7.32 15.55 5.06
N LEU A 132 -6.73 14.40 5.41
CA LEU A 132 -5.63 14.32 6.38
C LEU A 132 -4.37 15.06 5.91
N HIS A 133 -4.04 14.96 4.62
CA HIS A 133 -2.94 15.73 4.03
C HIS A 133 -3.19 17.24 4.11
N GLU A 134 -4.41 17.68 3.83
CA GLU A 134 -4.78 19.10 3.88
C GLU A 134 -4.75 19.65 5.32
N ILE A 135 -5.29 18.90 6.29
CA ILE A 135 -5.22 19.27 7.72
C ILE A 135 -3.77 19.41 8.17
N THR A 136 -2.94 18.40 7.87
CA THR A 136 -1.51 18.40 8.24
C THR A 136 -0.78 19.57 7.59
N ARG A 137 -1.08 19.89 6.33
CA ARG A 137 -0.49 21.03 5.62
C ARG A 137 -0.81 22.36 6.29
N ARG A 138 -2.06 22.54 6.75
CA ARG A 138 -2.49 23.74 7.49
C ARG A 138 -1.78 23.86 8.84
N MET A 139 -1.67 22.74 9.57
CA MET A 139 -0.97 22.71 10.87
C MET A 139 0.53 23.01 10.77
N ASP A 140 1.18 22.58 9.69
CA ASP A 140 2.62 22.79 9.46
C ASP A 140 2.97 24.22 8.99
N GLY A 141 1.98 25.10 8.77
CA GLY A 141 2.20 26.45 8.24
C GLY A 141 2.83 26.50 6.84
N ARG A 142 2.79 25.38 6.09
CA ARG A 142 3.41 25.28 4.76
C ARG A 142 2.48 25.88 3.69
N LYS A 143 2.98 26.87 2.94
CA LYS A 143 2.35 27.31 1.68
C LYS A 143 2.10 26.10 0.77
N PRO A 144 0.97 26.07 0.03
CA PRO A 144 0.65 24.92 -0.82
C PRO A 144 1.78 24.68 -1.82
N LYS A 145 2.49 23.56 -1.70
CA LYS A 145 3.16 22.98 -2.86
C LYS A 145 2.09 22.34 -3.71
N LYS A 146 2.16 22.47 -5.04
CA LYS A 146 1.27 21.78 -5.98
C LYS A 146 1.01 20.36 -5.46
N ALA A 147 -0.27 20.01 -5.32
CA ALA A 147 -0.66 18.69 -4.84
C ALA A 147 0.17 17.62 -5.56
N PRO A 148 0.72 16.62 -4.85
CA PRO A 148 1.35 15.50 -5.52
C PRO A 148 0.32 14.97 -6.53
N ARG A 149 0.71 14.88 -7.81
CA ARG A 149 -0.20 14.36 -8.83
C ARG A 149 -0.67 13.00 -8.33
N PRO A 150 -1.98 12.73 -8.28
CA PRO A 150 -2.46 11.41 -7.92
C PRO A 150 -1.73 10.40 -8.80
N HIS A 151 -1.27 9.31 -8.18
CA HIS A 151 -0.67 8.21 -8.92
C HIS A 151 -1.55 7.88 -10.13
N PRO A 152 -1.00 7.66 -11.34
CA PRO A 152 -1.79 7.42 -12.56
C PRO A 152 -2.87 6.35 -12.39
N ALA A 153 -2.61 5.38 -11.51
CA ALA A 153 -3.53 4.29 -11.17
C ALA A 153 -4.82 4.73 -10.44
N HIS A 154 -4.91 5.96 -9.89
CA HIS A 154 -6.18 6.50 -9.40
C HIS A 154 -7.08 7.04 -10.51
N ARG A 155 -6.56 7.24 -11.74
CA ARG A 155 -7.35 7.72 -12.88
C ARG A 155 -8.06 6.59 -13.64
N GLN A 156 -7.77 5.33 -13.33
CA GLN A 156 -8.39 4.15 -13.96
C GLN A 156 -9.41 3.45 -13.06
N ILE A 157 -9.87 4.13 -12.00
CA ILE A 157 -10.92 3.62 -11.09
C ILE A 157 -12.19 4.46 -11.27
N GLU A 158 -12.66 4.59 -12.50
CA GLU A 158 -14.03 4.97 -12.84
C GLU A 158 -14.44 4.05 -14.01
N PRO A 159 -15.70 3.60 -14.08
CA PRO A 159 -16.24 3.02 -15.31
C PRO A 159 -16.25 4.05 -16.46
#